data_AF-A0A7V2JS99-F1
#
_entry.id   AF-A0A7V2JS99-F1
#
_cell.length_a   1.000
_cell.length_b   1.000
_cell.length_c   1.000
_cell.angle_alpha   90.00
_cell.angle_beta   90.00
_cell.angle_gamma   90.00
#
_symmetry.space_group_name_H-M   'P 1'
#
loop_
_entity.id
_entity.type
_entity.pdbx_description
1 polymer ?
#
loop_
_entity_poly.entity_id
_entity_poly.type
_entity_poly.pdbx_seq_one_letter_code
_entity_poly.pdbx_strand_id
1 'polypeptide(L)'
;MRKHNYSYIIEYLRRDCDSYGRGRKKWWAQQLDVSNMTLSHWLVGRRQPNAFHMEQIYSIYESVAGNREKKDLADSLWQAYYNEQPIAPIWLWTTAEQLMRADGLSTRLLALISWFLEKFPPTSFNEPPLIPIKRNRLGWLCESAGLEPGFDPAPIKTVTLLEMAVGLNKDNKDLKHYLRNQQTELGKKWRLYDCQLDDLKEKLQWRQPA
;
A
#
# COMPACT_ATOMS: atom_id res chain seq x y z
N MET A 1 24.30 -14.72 5.35
CA MET A 1 23.30 -15.33 4.44
C MET A 1 22.19 -15.96 5.26
N ARG A 2 20.98 -15.37 5.28
CA ARG A 2 19.82 -16.00 5.94
C ARG A 2 19.34 -17.16 5.07
N LYS A 3 19.48 -18.41 5.51
CA LYS A 3 18.83 -19.55 4.85
C LYS A 3 17.31 -19.37 5.01
N HIS A 4 16.65 -18.80 4.01
CA HIS A 4 15.19 -18.74 3.99
C HIS A 4 14.65 -20.16 3.89
N ASN A 5 13.70 -20.52 4.75
CA ASN A 5 13.13 -21.85 4.81
C ASN A 5 12.12 -22.01 3.65
N TYR A 6 12.65 -22.27 2.47
CA TYR A 6 11.94 -22.32 1.19
C TYR A 6 10.82 -23.37 1.13
N SER A 7 10.84 -24.38 2.01
CA SER A 7 9.77 -25.38 2.11
C SER A 7 8.43 -24.79 2.56
N TYR A 8 8.45 -23.83 3.50
CA TYR A 8 7.26 -23.16 4.01
C TYR A 8 6.54 -22.35 2.92
N ILE A 9 7.32 -21.69 2.06
CA ILE A 9 6.79 -20.81 1.01
C ILE A 9 6.06 -21.61 -0.08
N ILE A 10 6.60 -22.78 -0.45
CA ILE A 10 5.93 -23.69 -1.40
C ILE A 10 4.68 -24.32 -0.78
N GLU A 11 4.71 -24.59 0.52
CA GLU A 11 3.51 -25.03 1.23
C GLU A 11 2.43 -23.94 1.26
N TYR A 12 2.80 -22.68 1.49
CA TYR A 12 1.88 -21.55 1.38
C TYR A 12 1.26 -21.46 -0.02
N LEU A 13 2.10 -21.46 -1.07
CA LEU A 13 1.65 -21.37 -2.46
C LEU A 13 0.61 -22.46 -2.80
N ARG A 14 0.87 -23.68 -2.31
CA ARG A 14 -0.05 -24.82 -2.44
C ARG A 14 -1.35 -24.59 -1.69
N ARG A 15 -1.30 -24.26 -0.40
CA ARG A 15 -2.50 -23.99 0.40
C ARG A 15 -3.35 -22.85 -0.19
N ASP A 16 -2.71 -21.81 -0.70
CA ASP A 16 -3.39 -20.68 -1.32
C ASP A 16 -4.07 -21.09 -2.65
N CYS A 17 -3.41 -21.88 -3.49
CA CYS A 17 -4.02 -22.45 -4.69
C CYS A 17 -5.18 -23.41 -4.36
N ASP A 18 -5.04 -24.22 -3.30
CA ASP A 18 -6.08 -25.17 -2.88
C ASP A 18 -7.30 -24.46 -2.31
N SER A 19 -7.09 -23.40 -1.53
CA SER A 19 -8.17 -22.62 -0.88
C SER A 19 -9.04 -21.85 -1.86
N TYR A 20 -8.46 -21.32 -2.93
CA TYR A 20 -9.17 -20.46 -3.90
C TYR A 20 -9.32 -21.10 -5.30
N GLY A 21 -8.83 -22.33 -5.47
CA GLY A 21 -9.03 -23.16 -6.66
C GLY A 21 -8.33 -22.67 -7.93
N ARG A 22 -8.90 -23.06 -9.08
CA ARG A 22 -8.26 -22.91 -10.41
C ARG A 22 -7.95 -21.46 -10.79
N GLY A 23 -8.77 -20.50 -10.38
CA GLY A 23 -8.55 -19.08 -10.67
C GLY A 23 -7.29 -18.55 -9.99
N ARG A 24 -7.06 -18.95 -8.74
CA ARG A 24 -5.89 -18.53 -7.96
C ARG A 24 -4.60 -19.12 -8.50
N LYS A 25 -4.63 -20.38 -8.94
CA LYS A 25 -3.52 -21.02 -9.64
C LYS A 25 -3.15 -20.30 -10.94
N LYS A 26 -4.15 -19.90 -11.74
CA LYS A 26 -3.92 -19.10 -12.96
C LYS A 26 -3.29 -17.75 -12.63
N TRP A 27 -3.78 -17.08 -11.59
CA TRP A 27 -3.21 -15.82 -11.13
C TRP A 27 -1.73 -15.98 -10.72
N TRP A 28 -1.40 -16.98 -9.92
CA TRP A 28 0.00 -17.26 -9.55
C TRP A 28 0.89 -17.56 -10.74
N ALA A 29 0.39 -18.32 -11.72
CA ALA A 29 1.13 -18.62 -12.94
C ALA A 29 1.44 -17.33 -13.72
N GLN A 30 0.49 -16.39 -13.79
CA GLN A 30 0.70 -15.06 -14.39
C GLN A 30 1.71 -14.21 -13.62
N GLN A 31 1.59 -14.14 -12.29
CA GLN A 31 2.51 -13.33 -11.46
C GLN A 31 3.95 -13.83 -11.52
N LEU A 32 4.15 -15.13 -11.70
CA LEU A 32 5.45 -15.78 -11.77
C LEU A 32 5.98 -15.92 -13.21
N ASP A 33 5.23 -15.44 -14.20
CA ASP A 33 5.54 -15.60 -15.63
C ASP A 33 5.86 -17.06 -16.03
N VAL A 34 5.04 -17.99 -15.55
CA VAL A 34 5.18 -19.43 -15.86
C VAL A 34 3.89 -20.03 -16.37
N SER A 35 3.99 -21.15 -17.09
CA SER A 35 2.81 -21.90 -17.49
C SER A 35 2.09 -22.51 -16.28
N ASN A 36 0.77 -22.68 -16.39
CA ASN A 36 -0.03 -23.42 -15.41
C ASN A 36 0.50 -24.85 -15.17
N MET A 37 1.12 -25.47 -16.18
CA MET A 37 1.72 -26.80 -16.07
C MET A 37 2.98 -26.76 -15.21
N THR A 38 3.86 -25.79 -15.42
CA THR A 38 5.06 -25.57 -14.60
C THR A 38 4.69 -25.38 -13.13
N LEU A 39 3.73 -24.50 -12.86
CA LEU A 39 3.22 -24.29 -11.50
C LEU A 39 2.64 -25.58 -10.90
N SER A 40 1.90 -26.37 -11.69
CA SER A 40 1.38 -27.67 -11.24
C SER A 40 2.48 -28.60 -10.76
N HIS A 41 3.58 -28.70 -11.52
CA HIS A 41 4.72 -29.55 -11.16
C HIS A 41 5.39 -29.11 -9.84
N TRP A 42 5.44 -27.80 -9.57
CA TRP A 42 5.92 -27.28 -8.28
C TRP A 42 4.99 -27.67 -7.14
N LEU A 43 3.67 -27.48 -7.31
CA LEU A 43 2.67 -27.78 -6.28
C LEU A 43 2.64 -29.26 -5.87
N VAL A 44 2.86 -30.18 -6.82
CA VAL A 44 2.90 -31.64 -6.54
C VAL A 44 4.32 -32.16 -6.25
N GLY A 45 5.33 -31.29 -6.16
CA GLY A 45 6.71 -31.67 -5.84
C GLY A 45 7.46 -32.43 -6.94
N ARG A 46 6.94 -32.47 -8.18
CA ARG A 46 7.61 -33.11 -9.32
C ARG A 46 8.79 -32.31 -9.85
N ARG A 47 8.79 -30.99 -9.65
CA ARG A 47 9.89 -30.07 -9.96
C ARG A 47 9.99 -29.03 -8.85
N GLN A 48 11.18 -28.48 -8.65
CA GLN A 48 11.39 -27.36 -7.74
C GLN A 48 11.53 -26.06 -8.53
N PRO A 49 11.05 -24.91 -8.01
CA PRO A 49 11.39 -23.62 -8.58
C PRO A 49 12.89 -23.35 -8.38
N ASN A 50 13.49 -22.61 -9.31
CA ASN A 50 14.87 -22.14 -9.14
C ASN A 50 14.93 -20.96 -8.16
N ALA A 51 16.14 -20.53 -7.79
CA ALA A 51 16.32 -19.45 -6.82
C ALA A 51 15.56 -18.16 -7.19
N PHE A 52 15.58 -17.78 -8.47
CA PHE A 52 14.86 -16.60 -8.96
C PHE A 52 13.34 -16.69 -8.73
N HIS A 53 12.72 -17.80 -9.12
CA HIS A 53 11.28 -17.99 -8.87
C HIS A 53 10.97 -18.13 -7.38
N MET A 54 11.87 -18.70 -6.58
CA MET A 54 11.70 -18.74 -5.12
C MET A 54 11.65 -17.34 -4.50
N GLU A 55 12.50 -16.42 -4.96
CA GLU A 55 12.47 -15.01 -4.54
C GLU A 55 11.18 -14.31 -4.98
N GLN A 56 10.72 -14.56 -6.21
CA GLN A 56 9.45 -14.00 -6.69
C GLN A 56 8.25 -14.52 -5.88
N ILE A 57 8.18 -15.83 -5.61
CA ILE A 57 7.10 -16.40 -4.79
C ILE A 57 7.12 -15.78 -3.38
N TYR A 58 8.29 -15.61 -2.79
CA TYR A 58 8.43 -14.96 -1.49
C TYR A 58 7.95 -13.51 -1.50
N SER A 59 8.37 -12.72 -2.51
CA SER A 59 7.94 -11.33 -2.65
C SER A 59 6.42 -11.20 -2.82
N ILE A 60 5.81 -12.06 -3.64
CA ILE A 60 4.36 -12.08 -3.82
C ILE A 60 3.65 -12.53 -2.54
N TYR A 61 4.19 -13.53 -1.82
CA TYR A 61 3.68 -13.96 -0.52
C TYR A 61 3.66 -12.81 0.48
N GLU A 62 4.75 -12.08 0.65
CA GLU A 62 4.82 -10.92 1.57
C GLU A 62 3.81 -9.85 1.16
N SER A 63 3.65 -9.60 -0.14
CA SER A 63 2.65 -8.65 -0.67
C SER A 63 1.22 -9.10 -0.36
N VAL A 64 0.88 -10.37 -0.58
CA VAL A 64 -0.46 -10.92 -0.30
C VAL A 64 -0.75 -10.92 1.20
N ALA A 65 0.23 -11.30 2.03
CA ALA A 65 0.10 -11.29 3.49
C ALA A 65 -0.14 -9.85 4.00
N GLY A 66 0.64 -8.88 3.53
CA GLY A 66 0.46 -7.47 3.87
C GLY A 66 -0.90 -6.91 3.40
N ASN A 67 -1.38 -7.33 2.23
CA ASN A 67 -2.71 -6.95 1.75
C ASN A 67 -3.85 -7.56 2.58
N ARG A 68 -3.66 -8.78 3.11
CA ARG A 68 -4.64 -9.42 4.00
C ARG A 68 -4.71 -8.71 5.34
N GLU A 69 -3.56 -8.45 5.96
CA GLU A 69 -3.47 -7.68 7.21
C GLU A 69 -4.11 -6.29 7.06
N LYS A 70 -3.84 -5.60 5.93
CA LYS A 70 -4.50 -4.33 5.58
C LYS A 70 -6.02 -4.47 5.54
N LYS A 71 -6.54 -5.54 4.93
CA LYS A 71 -7.98 -5.78 4.86
C LYS A 71 -8.58 -6.02 6.24
N ASP A 72 -7.94 -6.85 7.06
CA ASP A 72 -8.44 -7.19 8.40
C ASP A 72 -8.46 -5.95 9.32
N LEU A 73 -7.46 -5.09 9.23
CA LEU A 73 -7.41 -3.80 9.93
C LEU A 73 -8.50 -2.84 9.44
N ALA A 74 -8.69 -2.74 8.12
CA ALA A 74 -9.73 -1.91 7.53
C ALA A 74 -11.13 -2.40 7.94
N ASP A 75 -11.39 -3.70 7.87
CA ASP A 75 -12.64 -4.32 8.29
C ASP A 75 -12.89 -4.08 9.79
N SER A 76 -11.86 -4.15 10.63
CA SER A 76 -11.95 -3.83 12.06
C SER A 76 -12.35 -2.37 12.30
N LEU A 77 -11.77 -1.42 11.57
CA LEU A 77 -12.16 -0.01 11.67
C LEU A 77 -13.61 0.22 11.22
N TRP A 78 -14.04 -0.43 10.13
CA TRP A 78 -15.43 -0.33 9.67
C TRP A 78 -16.41 -0.90 10.70
N GLN A 79 -16.09 -2.06 11.28
CA GLN A 79 -16.91 -2.64 12.34
C GLN A 79 -17.00 -1.72 13.55
N ALA A 80 -15.88 -1.15 14.00
CA ALA A 80 -15.89 -0.20 15.09
C ALA A 80 -16.73 1.05 14.77
N TYR A 81 -16.73 1.51 13.52
CA TYR A 81 -17.53 2.65 13.08
C TYR A 81 -19.02 2.33 13.11
N TYR A 82 -19.44 1.20 12.51
CA TYR A 82 -20.85 0.80 12.47
C TYR A 82 -21.41 0.44 13.85
N ASN A 83 -20.58 -0.10 14.74
CA ASN A 83 -20.96 -0.49 16.09
C ASN A 83 -20.75 0.64 17.12
N GLU A 84 -20.35 1.84 16.67
CA GLU A 84 -20.02 2.99 17.52
C GLU A 84 -19.04 2.67 18.67
N GLN A 85 -18.14 1.71 18.43
CA GLN A 85 -17.20 1.26 19.46
C GLN A 85 -16.10 2.30 19.69
N PRO A 86 -15.75 2.56 20.96
CA PRO A 86 -14.60 3.40 21.26
C PRO A 86 -13.32 2.69 20.82
N ILE A 87 -12.40 3.45 20.22
CA ILE A 87 -11.09 2.94 19.81
C ILE A 87 -10.02 3.57 20.69
N ALA A 88 -9.11 2.74 21.20
CA ALA A 88 -7.96 3.24 21.94
C ALA A 88 -7.06 4.08 20.99
N PRO A 89 -6.68 5.32 21.35
CA PRO A 89 -5.92 6.19 20.45
C PRO A 89 -4.58 5.60 20.00
N ILE A 90 -3.91 4.83 20.88
CA ILE A 90 -2.66 4.12 20.54
C ILE A 90 -2.90 3.09 19.44
N TRP A 91 -4.00 2.32 19.53
CA TRP A 91 -4.34 1.31 18.52
C TRP A 91 -4.76 1.96 17.19
N LEU A 92 -5.50 3.08 17.25
CA LEU A 92 -5.86 3.85 16.05
C LEU A 92 -4.60 4.35 15.34
N TRP A 93 -3.63 4.88 16.09
CA TRP A 93 -2.38 5.39 15.54
C TRP A 93 -1.56 4.31 14.87
N THR A 94 -1.36 3.17 15.54
CA THR A 94 -0.60 2.04 14.95
C THR A 94 -1.30 1.47 13.73
N THR A 95 -2.63 1.36 13.76
CA THR A 95 -3.44 0.90 12.64
C THR A 95 -3.36 1.86 11.45
N ALA A 96 -3.49 3.17 11.70
CA ALA A 96 -3.33 4.20 10.67
C ALA A 96 -1.93 4.11 10.05
N GLU A 97 -0.88 3.99 10.87
CA GLU A 97 0.48 3.86 10.37
C GLU A 97 0.63 2.63 9.48
N GLN A 98 0.14 1.46 9.91
CA GLN A 98 0.19 0.20 9.17
C GLN A 98 -0.58 0.26 7.85
N LEU A 99 -1.79 0.79 7.86
CA LEU A 99 -2.60 0.98 6.66
C LEU A 99 -1.88 1.89 5.66
N MET A 100 -1.31 3.02 6.13
CA MET A 100 -0.56 3.96 5.28
C MET A 100 0.76 3.40 4.73
N ARG A 101 1.23 2.23 5.21
CA ARG A 101 2.37 1.51 4.61
C ARG A 101 2.03 0.86 3.28
N ALA A 102 0.76 0.52 3.05
CA ALA A 102 0.33 -0.16 1.84
C ALA A 102 0.02 0.83 0.73
N ASP A 103 0.39 0.49 -0.50
CA ASP A 103 -0.04 1.25 -1.68
C ASP A 103 -1.55 1.08 -1.92
N GLY A 104 -2.16 2.09 -2.54
CA GLY A 104 -3.58 2.10 -2.89
C GLY A 104 -4.53 2.09 -1.70
N LEU A 105 -4.40 3.02 -0.75
CA LEU A 105 -5.47 3.25 0.22
C LEU A 105 -6.69 3.85 -0.49
N SER A 106 -7.88 3.34 -0.21
CA SER A 106 -9.09 3.93 -0.77
C SER A 106 -9.41 5.25 -0.06
N THR A 107 -9.99 6.19 -0.79
CA THR A 107 -10.44 7.49 -0.25
C THR A 107 -11.43 7.32 0.90
N ARG A 108 -12.28 6.30 0.83
CA ARG A 108 -13.22 5.93 1.91
C ARG A 108 -12.51 5.49 3.18
N LEU A 109 -11.45 4.69 3.08
CA LEU A 109 -10.68 4.25 4.24
C LEU A 109 -9.88 5.43 4.85
N LEU A 110 -9.37 6.34 4.01
CA LEU A 110 -8.73 7.57 4.51
C LEU A 110 -9.72 8.45 5.28
N ALA A 111 -10.92 8.67 4.74
CA ALA A 111 -11.96 9.43 5.42
C ALA A 111 -12.36 8.79 6.75
N LEU A 112 -12.45 7.46 6.79
CA LEU A 112 -12.74 6.70 8.01
C LEU A 112 -11.66 6.93 9.09
N ILE A 113 -10.38 6.81 8.72
CA ILE A 113 -9.28 7.03 9.66
C ILE A 113 -9.28 8.49 10.15
N SER A 114 -9.51 9.46 9.25
CA SER A 114 -9.61 10.88 9.59
C SER A 114 -10.72 11.13 10.61
N TRP A 115 -11.90 10.54 10.41
CA TRP A 115 -13.03 10.65 11.34
C TRP A 115 -12.70 10.08 12.73
N PHE A 116 -12.03 8.92 12.79
CA PHE A 116 -11.61 8.35 14.07
C PHE A 116 -10.55 9.19 14.77
N LEU A 117 -9.62 9.79 14.04
CA LEU A 117 -8.60 10.67 14.62
C LEU A 117 -9.23 11.94 15.21
N GLU A 118 -10.21 12.52 14.51
CA GLU A 118 -10.98 13.67 15.01
C GLU A 118 -11.77 13.31 16.29
N LYS A 119 -12.42 12.14 16.30
CA LYS A 119 -13.25 11.69 17.43
C LYS A 119 -12.45 11.20 18.63
N PHE A 120 -11.30 10.57 18.39
CA PHE A 120 -10.42 10.00 19.41
C PHE A 120 -8.98 10.47 19.20
N PRO A 121 -8.72 11.78 19.42
CA PRO A 121 -7.41 12.33 19.18
C PRO A 121 -6.38 11.68 20.10
N PRO A 122 -5.22 11.24 19.58
CA PRO A 122 -4.15 10.73 20.42
C PRO A 122 -3.58 11.85 21.30
N THR A 123 -3.32 11.54 22.56
CA THR A 123 -2.73 12.47 23.54
C THR A 123 -1.33 12.92 23.16
N SER A 124 -0.58 12.09 22.44
CA SER A 124 0.67 12.44 21.79
C SER A 124 0.90 11.55 20.57
N PHE A 125 1.34 12.17 19.48
CA PHE A 125 1.87 11.43 18.34
C PHE A 125 3.27 10.93 18.71
N ASN A 126 3.34 9.72 19.28
CA ASN A 126 4.60 9.08 19.61
C ASN A 126 5.47 8.98 18.35
N GLU A 127 6.71 9.48 18.47
CA GLU A 127 7.81 9.54 17.51
C GLU A 127 7.46 9.54 16.01
N PRO A 128 7.91 10.55 15.23
CA PRO A 128 7.62 10.59 13.80
C PRO A 128 8.05 9.31 13.08
N PRO A 129 7.24 8.77 12.15
CA PRO A 129 7.64 7.61 11.37
C PRO A 129 9.01 7.80 10.73
N LEU A 130 9.92 6.84 10.89
CA LEU A 130 11.29 6.93 10.36
C LEU A 130 11.34 7.04 8.82
N ILE A 131 10.29 6.57 8.14
CA ILE A 131 10.21 6.58 6.68
C ILE A 131 9.57 7.90 6.23
N PRO A 132 10.28 8.75 5.46
CA PRO A 132 9.84 10.09 5.08
C PRO A 132 8.43 10.16 4.49
N ILE A 133 8.11 9.28 3.53
CA ILE A 133 6.79 9.28 2.88
C ILE A 133 5.66 8.92 3.86
N LYS A 134 5.94 8.07 4.85
CA LYS A 134 4.97 7.66 5.86
C LYS A 134 4.71 8.80 6.84
N ARG A 135 5.78 9.44 7.33
CA ARG A 135 5.69 10.64 8.17
C ARG A 135 4.83 11.70 7.51
N ASN A 136 5.08 11.94 6.22
CA ASN A 136 4.36 12.95 5.47
C ASN A 136 2.87 12.61 5.30
N ARG A 137 2.58 11.37 4.89
CA ARG A 137 1.22 10.81 4.77
C ARG A 137 0.43 10.95 6.07
N LEU A 138 1.08 10.66 7.18
CA LEU A 138 0.46 10.68 8.50
C LEU A 138 0.22 12.11 8.99
N GLY A 139 1.17 13.03 8.78
CA GLY A 139 0.99 14.43 9.10
C GLY A 139 -0.11 15.12 8.29
N TRP A 140 -0.19 14.80 6.99
CA TRP A 140 -1.31 15.25 6.13
C TRP A 140 -2.65 14.76 6.67
N LEU A 141 -2.73 13.51 7.12
CA LEU A 141 -3.94 12.92 7.67
C LEU A 141 -4.37 13.57 9.00
N CYS A 142 -3.41 13.86 9.88
CA CYS A 142 -3.68 14.58 11.14
C CYS A 142 -4.26 15.97 10.85
N GLU A 143 -3.62 16.74 9.97
CA GLU A 143 -4.09 18.09 9.65
C GLU A 143 -5.41 18.08 8.87
N SER A 144 -5.66 17.09 8.00
CA SER A 144 -6.97 16.93 7.36
C SER A 144 -8.09 16.61 8.36
N ALA A 145 -7.74 16.01 9.50
CA ALA A 145 -8.64 15.76 10.62
C ALA A 145 -8.72 16.94 11.61
N GLY A 146 -8.13 18.09 11.29
CA GLY A 146 -8.11 19.27 12.17
C GLY A 146 -7.16 19.16 13.37
N LEU A 147 -6.23 18.20 13.36
CA LEU A 147 -5.24 17.99 14.42
C LEU A 147 -3.89 18.59 14.05
N GLU A 148 -3.13 19.03 15.05
CA GLU A 148 -1.75 19.49 14.86
C GLU A 148 -0.77 18.33 15.13
N PRO A 149 -0.05 17.83 14.10
CA PRO A 149 0.93 16.77 14.29
C PRO A 149 2.14 17.30 15.08
N GLY A 150 2.61 16.52 16.05
CA GLY A 150 3.79 16.84 16.87
C GLY A 150 5.14 16.69 16.14
N PHE A 151 5.15 16.76 14.80
CA PHE A 151 6.33 16.58 13.97
C PHE A 151 6.22 17.34 12.65
N ASP A 152 7.36 17.76 12.10
CA ASP A 152 7.40 18.45 10.80
C ASP A 152 7.34 17.51 9.59
N PRO A 153 7.07 18.00 8.37
CA PRO A 153 7.24 17.23 7.14
C PRO A 153 8.70 16.78 6.92
N ALA A 154 8.92 15.51 6.58
CA ALA A 154 10.21 15.03 6.11
C ALA A 154 10.52 15.51 4.68
N PRO A 155 11.81 15.77 4.37
CA PRO A 155 12.20 16.18 3.04
C PRO A 155 12.11 15.02 2.05
N ILE A 156 11.19 15.12 1.08
CA ILE A 156 11.07 14.22 -0.06
C ILE A 156 11.30 15.02 -1.34
N LYS A 157 12.06 14.47 -2.29
CA LYS A 157 12.23 15.05 -3.62
C LYS A 157 10.94 14.87 -4.42
N THR A 158 10.44 15.92 -5.06
CA THR A 158 9.24 15.90 -5.92
C THR A 158 9.30 14.80 -7.00
N VAL A 159 10.51 14.50 -7.47
CA VAL A 159 10.79 13.43 -8.44
C VAL A 159 10.39 12.05 -7.88
N THR A 160 10.62 11.78 -6.60
CA THR A 160 10.27 10.52 -5.94
C THR A 160 8.76 10.38 -5.78
N LEU A 161 8.04 11.47 -5.49
CA LEU A 161 6.57 11.46 -5.41
C LEU A 161 5.93 11.13 -6.76
N LEU A 162 6.53 11.65 -7.83
CA LEU A 162 6.11 11.45 -9.21
C LEU A 162 6.25 10.00 -9.69
N GLU A 163 7.40 9.40 -9.40
CA GLU A 163 7.63 7.98 -9.69
C GLU A 163 6.67 7.08 -8.93
N MET A 164 6.44 7.38 -7.65
CA MET A 164 5.55 6.59 -6.79
C MET A 164 4.07 6.73 -7.16
N ALA A 165 3.62 7.90 -7.62
CA ALA A 165 2.20 8.16 -7.87
C ALA A 165 1.72 7.63 -9.22
N VAL A 166 2.56 7.64 -10.26
CA VAL A 166 2.08 7.42 -11.63
C VAL A 166 2.94 6.43 -12.43
N GLY A 167 4.13 6.02 -11.95
CA GLY A 167 5.02 5.16 -12.73
C GLY A 167 5.44 5.76 -14.09
N LEU A 168 5.26 7.08 -14.26
CA LEU A 168 5.49 7.80 -15.51
C LEU A 168 6.88 8.44 -15.55
N ASN A 169 7.37 8.66 -16.78
CA ASN A 169 8.67 9.25 -17.03
C ASN A 169 8.80 10.64 -16.37
N LYS A 170 9.83 10.77 -15.52
CA LYS A 170 10.18 11.96 -14.72
C LYS A 170 10.46 13.21 -15.55
N ASP A 171 10.63 13.07 -16.86
CA ASP A 171 10.97 14.17 -17.76
C ASP A 171 9.76 14.82 -18.44
N ASN A 172 8.54 14.35 -18.17
CA ASN A 172 7.35 14.96 -18.74
C ASN A 172 7.06 16.34 -18.11
N LYS A 173 7.22 17.41 -18.92
CA LYS A 173 7.03 18.80 -18.50
C LYS A 173 5.57 19.14 -18.20
N ASP A 174 4.63 18.58 -18.95
CA ASP A 174 3.20 18.81 -18.79
C ASP A 174 2.70 18.18 -17.49
N LEU A 175 3.21 16.99 -17.16
CA LEU A 175 3.01 16.34 -15.87
C LEU A 175 3.52 17.23 -14.74
N LYS A 176 4.77 17.72 -14.78
CA LYS A 176 5.30 18.64 -13.75
C LYS A 176 4.48 19.91 -13.59
N HIS A 177 3.99 20.49 -14.69
CA HIS A 177 3.18 21.70 -14.68
C HIS A 177 1.80 21.45 -14.06
N TYR A 178 1.09 20.41 -14.51
CA TYR A 178 -0.20 20.02 -13.96
C TYR A 178 -0.13 19.81 -12.44
N LEU A 179 0.89 19.09 -11.98
CA LEU A 179 1.04 18.75 -10.57
C LEU A 179 1.27 19.97 -9.68
N ARG A 180 2.03 20.96 -10.16
CA ARG A 180 2.25 22.20 -9.41
C ARG A 180 0.98 23.00 -9.21
N ASN A 181 0.07 22.95 -10.18
CA ASN A 181 -1.13 23.78 -10.19
C ASN A 181 -2.32 23.13 -9.47
N GLN A 182 -2.37 21.79 -9.42
CA GLN A 182 -3.53 21.05 -8.91
C GLN A 182 -3.36 20.52 -7.48
N GLN A 183 -2.15 20.56 -6.94
CA GLN A 183 -1.88 20.08 -5.58
C GLN A 183 -2.46 21.04 -4.53
N THR A 184 -3.08 20.50 -3.48
CA THR A 184 -3.62 21.35 -2.39
C THR A 184 -2.48 21.97 -1.58
N GLU A 185 -2.76 23.04 -0.84
CA GLU A 185 -1.77 23.62 0.08
C GLU A 185 -1.31 22.61 1.14
N LEU A 186 -2.20 21.72 1.58
CA LEU A 186 -1.87 20.65 2.52
C LEU A 186 -0.94 19.61 1.87
N GLY A 187 -1.23 19.21 0.64
CA GLY A 187 -0.37 18.35 -0.16
C GLY A 187 1.01 18.96 -0.40
N LYS A 188 1.08 20.27 -0.66
CA LYS A 188 2.35 21.01 -0.81
C LYS A 188 3.15 21.02 0.49
N LYS A 189 2.52 21.38 1.61
CA LYS A 189 3.13 21.40 2.95
C LYS A 189 3.75 20.05 3.30
N TRP A 190 2.95 18.98 3.15
CA TRP A 190 3.37 17.62 3.49
C TRP A 190 4.15 16.93 2.38
N ARG A 191 4.39 17.60 1.23
CA ARG A 191 5.09 17.00 0.08
C ARG A 191 4.47 15.66 -0.30
N LEU A 192 3.15 15.63 -0.48
CA LEU A 192 2.38 14.47 -0.90
C LEU A 192 1.59 14.78 -2.14
N TYR A 193 1.40 13.77 -2.97
CA TYR A 193 0.49 13.88 -4.09
C TYR A 193 -0.95 13.64 -3.63
N ASP A 194 -1.81 14.66 -3.72
CA ASP A 194 -3.19 14.63 -3.23
C ASP A 194 -4.23 15.20 -4.21
N CYS A 195 -3.91 15.25 -5.50
CA CYS A 195 -4.85 15.70 -6.52
C CYS A 195 -5.37 14.55 -7.41
N GLN A 196 -6.50 14.79 -8.06
CA GLN A 196 -7.11 13.81 -8.96
C GLN A 196 -6.27 13.66 -10.23
N LEU A 197 -6.09 12.41 -10.66
CA LEU A 197 -5.32 12.05 -11.85
C LEU A 197 -6.16 11.99 -13.12
N ASP A 198 -7.44 12.31 -13.06
CA ASP A 198 -8.37 12.06 -14.15
C ASP A 198 -8.05 12.94 -15.37
N ASP A 199 -7.83 14.24 -15.18
CA ASP A 199 -7.35 15.14 -16.24
C ASP A 199 -5.98 14.76 -16.82
N LEU A 200 -5.18 14.04 -16.02
CA LEU A 200 -3.83 13.58 -16.38
C LEU A 200 -3.88 12.28 -17.21
N LYS A 201 -4.87 11.41 -16.95
CA LYS A 201 -5.13 10.20 -17.74
C LYS A 201 -5.62 10.53 -19.14
N GLU A 202 -6.38 11.60 -19.30
CA GLU A 202 -6.84 12.06 -20.62
C GLU A 202 -5.72 12.70 -21.44
N LYS A 203 -4.77 13.38 -20.78
CA LYS A 203 -3.68 14.12 -21.44
C LYS A 203 -2.41 13.30 -21.66
N LEU A 204 -2.18 12.26 -20.88
CA LEU A 204 -1.01 11.39 -21.03
C LEU A 204 -1.43 10.06 -21.67
N GLN A 205 -0.66 9.60 -22.66
CA GLN A 205 -0.75 8.22 -23.15
C GLN A 205 -0.32 7.27 -22.03
N TRP A 206 -1.26 6.95 -21.14
CA TRP A 206 -1.08 5.88 -20.16
C TRP A 206 -0.85 4.60 -20.95
N ARG A 207 0.31 3.97 -20.77
CA ARG A 207 0.52 2.62 -21.29
C ARG A 207 -0.54 1.74 -20.63
N GLN A 208 -1.46 1.19 -21.42
CA GLN A 208 -2.27 0.09 -20.94
C GLN A 208 -1.32 -1.03 -20.53
N PRO A 209 -1.50 -1.64 -19.34
CA PRO A 209 -0.74 -2.83 -19.00
C PRO A 209 -1.03 -3.89 -20.07
N ALA A 210 0.05 -4.42 -20.65
CA ALA A 210 0.00 -5.56 -21.58
C ALA A 210 -0.47 -6.83 -20.86
#